data_AF-A0A948QNX4-F1
#
_entry.id   AF-A0A948QNX4-F1
#
_cell.length_a   1.000
_cell.length_b   1.000
_cell.length_c   1.000
_cell.angle_alpha   90.00
_cell.angle_beta   90.00
_cell.angle_gamma   90.00
#
_symmetry.space_group_name_H-M   'P 1'
#
loop_
_entity.id
_entity.type
_entity.pdbx_description
1 polymer ?
#
loop_
_entity_poly.entity_id
_entity_poly.type
_entity_poly.pdbx_seq_one_letter_code
_entity_poly.pdbx_strand_id
1 'polypeptide(L)'
;MAKQTLTQKVLAKHCGKKTVMPGEFIEAKVDIALSNDITSPLAIEQFKKFGLERVFNKNRVVIVLDHFTPNKDISSAQQCKFIREFATEQKLKYFFDGGRVGIEHALLPEQKIVLPGQVVIGADSHTCTYGALGAFATGVGSTDISVVWATGKIWLKVPAAVKFVYSGRRNKWVYGKDLILWTIGKIGVDGANYKTMEFTGPVIESMPMPERFTMCNMSIEGGAKNGIMENRAKGLTSDRDAEYEGVMEIDVGKIEPQVAFPHLPSKSRPVSEADGISIDQAVIGSCTNGWLSDLRIAAKILKGKKAHPRVRLLVF
;
A
#
# COMPACT_ATOMS: atom_id res chain seq x y z
N MET A 1 -5.45 4.82 31.23
CA MET A 1 -4.82 3.99 30.16
C MET A 1 -4.66 4.87 28.95
N ALA A 2 -3.64 4.62 28.12
CA ALA A 2 -3.44 5.43 26.92
C ALA A 2 -4.54 5.12 25.90
N LYS A 3 -5.08 6.15 25.25
CA LYS A 3 -6.16 6.03 24.25
C LYS A 3 -5.58 5.96 22.85
N GLN A 4 -4.97 4.83 22.49
CA GLN A 4 -4.17 4.76 21.26
C GLN A 4 -4.89 4.04 20.12
N THR A 5 -4.84 4.66 18.95
CA THR A 5 -5.16 4.01 17.67
C THR A 5 -4.14 2.92 17.36
N LEU A 6 -4.46 2.05 16.41
CA LEU A 6 -3.58 0.95 16.03
C LEU A 6 -2.23 1.48 15.52
N THR A 7 -2.24 2.53 14.69
CA THR A 7 -1.00 3.16 14.21
C THR A 7 -0.16 3.70 15.37
N GLN A 8 -0.76 4.38 16.35
CA GLN A 8 -0.03 4.87 17.52
C GLN A 8 0.57 3.73 18.34
N LYS A 9 -0.17 2.62 18.53
CA LYS A 9 0.35 1.44 19.24
C LYS A 9 1.54 0.81 18.54
N VAL A 10 1.45 0.63 17.21
CA VAL A 10 2.55 0.11 16.40
C VAL A 10 3.76 1.04 16.53
N LEU A 11 3.59 2.35 16.33
CA LEU A 11 4.70 3.30 16.42
C LEU A 11 5.31 3.39 17.82
N ALA A 12 4.50 3.46 18.88
CA ALA A 12 4.98 3.49 20.27
C ALA A 12 5.90 2.31 20.59
N LYS A 13 5.50 1.10 20.17
CA LYS A 13 6.31 -0.12 20.32
C LYS A 13 7.68 0.00 19.63
N HIS A 14 7.73 0.58 18.43
CA HIS A 14 8.98 0.72 17.65
C HIS A 14 9.88 1.86 18.14
N CYS A 15 9.36 2.74 18.99
CA CYS A 15 10.12 3.77 19.69
C CYS A 15 10.53 3.37 21.12
N GLY A 16 10.10 2.18 21.60
CA GLY A 16 10.29 1.78 23.00
C GLY A 16 9.51 2.65 24.00
N LYS A 17 8.45 3.32 23.53
CA LYS A 17 7.58 4.16 24.35
C LYS A 17 6.32 3.41 24.74
N LYS A 18 5.73 3.77 25.89
CA LYS A 18 4.40 3.27 26.27
C LYS A 18 3.32 3.87 25.38
N THR A 19 3.47 5.14 25.01
CA THR A 19 2.48 5.92 24.26
C THR A 19 3.17 6.88 23.30
N VAL A 20 2.46 7.27 22.25
CA VAL A 20 2.83 8.40 21.37
C VAL A 20 1.58 9.23 21.06
N MET A 21 1.75 10.52 20.77
CA MET A 21 0.64 11.45 20.49
C MET A 21 0.65 11.92 19.04
N PRO A 22 -0.51 12.22 18.42
CA PRO A 22 -0.53 12.83 17.09
C PRO A 22 0.28 14.13 17.07
N GLY A 23 1.05 14.36 16.01
CA GLY A 23 1.93 15.52 15.86
C GLY A 23 3.29 15.38 16.54
N GLU A 24 3.50 14.39 17.40
CA GLU A 24 4.80 14.10 18.01
C GLU A 24 5.80 13.65 16.93
N PHE A 25 7.02 14.20 16.97
CA PHE A 25 8.13 13.67 16.18
C PHE A 25 8.82 12.54 16.92
N ILE A 26 8.96 11.40 16.26
CA ILE A 26 9.54 10.18 16.81
C ILE A 26 10.63 9.63 15.91
N GLU A 27 11.59 8.92 16.49
CA GLU A 27 12.52 8.05 15.79
C GLU A 27 12.05 6.60 15.97
N ALA A 28 11.60 5.96 14.89
CA ALA A 28 11.07 4.59 14.92
C ALA A 28 12.06 3.60 14.31
N LYS A 29 12.21 2.42 14.94
CA LYS A 29 12.93 1.29 14.34
C LYS A 29 12.15 0.73 13.15
N VAL A 30 12.84 0.45 12.06
CA VAL A 30 12.24 -0.11 10.84
C VAL A 30 12.44 -1.63 10.80
N ASP A 31 11.37 -2.35 10.51
CA ASP A 31 11.43 -3.81 10.32
C ASP A 31 11.78 -4.20 8.90
N ILE A 32 11.17 -3.54 7.92
CA ILE A 32 11.39 -3.79 6.49
C ILE A 32 11.58 -2.45 5.78
N ALA A 33 12.67 -2.35 5.02
CA ALA A 33 13.00 -1.23 4.15
C ALA A 33 12.92 -1.69 2.70
N LEU A 34 11.93 -1.23 1.96
CA LEU A 34 11.65 -1.62 0.57
C LEU A 34 12.10 -0.54 -0.41
N SER A 35 12.67 -0.93 -1.55
CA SER A 35 12.80 -0.07 -2.72
C SER A 35 12.71 -0.89 -4.00
N ASN A 36 12.54 -0.20 -5.12
CA ASN A 36 12.38 -0.83 -6.43
C ASN A 36 13.38 -0.32 -7.45
N ASP A 37 13.30 -0.79 -8.68
CA ASP A 37 14.21 -0.44 -9.76
C ASP A 37 14.20 1.04 -10.15
N ILE A 38 13.14 1.79 -9.84
CA ILE A 38 13.08 3.24 -10.04
C ILE A 38 13.84 3.98 -8.94
N THR A 39 13.58 3.64 -7.67
CA THR A 39 14.05 4.45 -6.53
C THR A 39 15.36 3.98 -5.91
N SER A 40 15.72 2.70 -6.10
CA SER A 40 16.96 2.11 -5.59
C SER A 40 18.22 2.78 -6.12
N PRO A 41 18.38 3.13 -7.41
CA PRO A 41 19.63 3.74 -7.89
C PRO A 41 19.96 5.03 -7.16
N LEU A 42 18.98 5.93 -7.02
CA LEU A 42 19.12 7.18 -6.28
C LEU A 42 19.42 6.92 -4.79
N ALA A 43 18.75 5.93 -4.18
CA ALA A 43 19.00 5.55 -2.80
C ALA A 43 20.42 5.00 -2.58
N ILE A 44 20.94 4.18 -3.51
CA ILE A 44 22.30 3.63 -3.49
C ILE A 44 23.33 4.76 -3.58
N GLU A 45 23.12 5.73 -4.49
CA GLU A 45 24.02 6.88 -4.60
C GLU A 45 24.07 7.71 -3.32
N GLN A 46 22.92 7.98 -2.68
CA GLN A 46 22.92 8.69 -1.40
C GLN A 46 23.54 7.85 -0.28
N PHE A 47 23.25 6.55 -0.25
CA PHE A 47 23.81 5.64 0.75
C PHE A 47 25.34 5.59 0.69
N LYS A 48 25.92 5.52 -0.52
CA LYS A 48 27.39 5.51 -0.72
C LYS A 48 28.07 6.78 -0.18
N LYS A 49 27.38 7.93 -0.18
CA LYS A 49 27.92 9.19 0.37
C LYS A 49 28.09 9.16 1.88
N PHE A 50 27.41 8.27 2.60
CA PHE A 50 27.62 8.11 4.04
C PHE A 50 28.95 7.43 4.39
N GLY A 51 29.66 6.87 3.40
CA GLY A 51 30.93 6.16 3.64
C GLY A 51 30.76 4.84 4.40
N LEU A 52 29.55 4.29 4.44
CA LEU A 52 29.25 3.02 5.10
C LEU A 52 29.43 1.85 4.12
N GLU A 53 30.12 0.79 4.56
CA GLU A 53 30.34 -0.40 3.74
C GLU A 53 29.08 -1.28 3.60
N ARG A 54 28.24 -1.28 4.65
CA ARG A 54 27.11 -2.22 4.78
C ARG A 54 25.83 -1.53 5.19
N VAL A 55 24.71 -1.98 4.61
CA VAL A 55 23.38 -1.65 5.12
C VAL A 55 23.20 -2.18 6.55
N PHE A 56 22.35 -1.54 7.34
CA PHE A 56 22.13 -1.83 8.75
C PHE A 56 21.75 -3.30 9.00
N ASN A 57 21.02 -3.91 8.07
CA ASN A 57 20.62 -5.31 8.16
C ASN A 57 20.21 -5.88 6.78
N LYS A 58 21.04 -6.77 6.24
CA LYS A 58 20.81 -7.46 4.95
C LYS A 58 19.55 -8.33 4.88
N ASN A 59 18.91 -8.63 6.02
CA ASN A 59 17.66 -9.39 6.10
C ASN A 59 16.42 -8.48 6.21
N ARG A 60 16.60 -7.15 6.32
CA ARG A 60 15.52 -6.17 6.45
C ARG A 60 15.46 -5.20 5.29
N VAL A 61 16.55 -5.04 4.54
CA VAL A 61 16.56 -4.35 3.25
C VAL A 61 16.08 -5.30 2.17
N VAL A 62 15.03 -4.89 1.46
CA VAL A 62 14.36 -5.64 0.39
C VAL A 62 14.38 -4.80 -0.87
N ILE A 63 14.82 -5.39 -1.97
CA ILE A 63 14.81 -4.74 -3.27
C ILE A 63 14.06 -5.62 -4.28
N VAL A 64 13.07 -5.04 -4.97
CA VAL A 64 12.23 -5.72 -5.96
C VAL A 64 12.30 -4.95 -7.28
N LEU A 65 12.78 -5.58 -8.35
CA LEU A 65 12.87 -4.92 -9.66
C LEU A 65 11.61 -5.24 -10.48
N ASP A 66 10.47 -4.60 -10.19
CA ASP A 66 9.17 -4.93 -10.81
C ASP A 66 8.65 -3.90 -11.83
N HIS A 67 9.26 -2.72 -11.95
CA HIS A 67 8.76 -1.66 -12.85
C HIS A 67 9.32 -1.74 -14.27
N PHE A 68 10.57 -2.16 -14.43
CA PHE A 68 11.31 -2.23 -15.70
C PHE A 68 11.83 -3.64 -15.98
N THR A 69 11.23 -4.69 -15.42
CA THR A 69 11.51 -6.07 -15.82
C THR A 69 10.30 -6.70 -16.53
N PRO A 70 10.45 -7.18 -17.78
CA PRO A 70 11.67 -7.22 -18.59
C PRO A 70 12.14 -5.84 -19.05
N ASN A 71 13.45 -5.68 -19.21
CA ASN A 71 14.08 -4.40 -19.56
C ASN A 71 13.71 -3.98 -20.99
N LYS A 72 13.08 -2.80 -21.13
CA LYS A 72 12.60 -2.29 -22.43
C LYS A 72 13.71 -1.66 -23.29
N ASP A 73 14.83 -1.26 -22.67
CA ASP A 73 15.93 -0.54 -23.31
C ASP A 73 17.26 -0.72 -22.55
N ILE A 74 18.35 -0.17 -23.11
CA ILE A 74 19.70 -0.25 -22.51
C ILE A 74 19.73 0.47 -21.14
N SER A 75 19.03 1.58 -20.99
CA SER A 75 19.01 2.36 -19.75
C SER A 75 18.42 1.54 -18.59
N SER A 76 17.26 0.92 -18.80
CA SER A 76 16.63 0.03 -17.81
C SER A 76 17.48 -1.20 -17.50
N ALA A 77 18.17 -1.76 -18.49
CA ALA A 77 19.11 -2.87 -18.29
C ALA A 77 20.33 -2.47 -17.43
N GLN A 78 20.92 -1.30 -17.70
CA GLN A 78 22.02 -0.74 -16.90
C GLN A 78 21.59 -0.43 -15.47
N GLN A 79 20.40 0.14 -15.30
CA GLN A 79 19.81 0.44 -14.00
C GLN A 79 19.61 -0.84 -13.16
N CYS A 80 18.99 -1.87 -13.74
CA CYS A 80 18.82 -3.16 -13.06
C CYS A 80 20.16 -3.83 -12.74
N LYS A 81 21.15 -3.74 -13.64
CA LYS A 81 22.51 -4.24 -13.39
C LYS A 81 23.16 -3.56 -12.19
N PHE A 82 23.12 -2.23 -12.14
CA PHE A 82 23.69 -1.45 -11.03
C PHE A 82 23.11 -1.86 -9.67
N ILE A 83 21.79 -2.05 -9.62
CA ILE A 83 21.11 -2.47 -8.39
C ILE A 83 21.47 -3.91 -8.02
N ARG A 84 21.55 -4.82 -9.01
CA ARG A 84 21.94 -6.21 -8.81
C ARG A 84 23.36 -6.33 -8.24
N GLU A 85 24.29 -5.53 -8.75
CA GLU A 85 25.66 -5.46 -8.24
C GLU A 85 25.68 -5.01 -6.78
N PHE A 86 24.94 -3.94 -6.44
CA PHE A 86 24.80 -3.50 -5.05
C PHE A 86 24.17 -4.56 -4.15
N ALA A 87 23.07 -5.19 -4.56
CA ALA A 87 22.40 -6.22 -3.78
C ALA A 87 23.31 -7.43 -3.52
N THR A 88 24.10 -7.82 -4.53
CA THR A 88 25.10 -8.89 -4.45
C THR A 88 26.23 -8.51 -3.49
N GLU A 89 26.78 -7.30 -3.64
CA GLU A 89 27.84 -6.79 -2.79
C GLU A 89 27.40 -6.77 -1.32
N GLN A 90 26.19 -6.24 -1.04
CA GLN A 90 25.56 -6.17 0.29
C GLN A 90 25.09 -7.54 0.81
N LYS A 91 25.10 -8.58 -0.02
CA LYS A 91 24.61 -9.94 0.28
C LYS A 91 23.17 -9.92 0.78
N LEU A 92 22.30 -9.11 0.16
CA LEU A 92 20.91 -8.99 0.57
C LEU A 92 20.21 -10.34 0.48
N LYS A 93 19.48 -10.70 1.55
CA LYS A 93 18.69 -11.94 1.57
C LYS A 93 17.50 -11.86 0.61
N TYR A 94 16.91 -10.67 0.51
CA TYR A 94 15.68 -10.41 -0.24
C TYR A 94 15.96 -9.45 -1.39
N PHE A 95 16.42 -10.03 -2.50
CA PHE A 95 16.56 -9.36 -3.79
C PHE A 95 15.73 -10.15 -4.81
N PHE A 96 14.80 -9.47 -5.48
CA PHE A 96 13.85 -10.06 -6.42
C PHE A 96 13.98 -9.41 -7.79
N ASP A 97 14.21 -10.23 -8.81
CA ASP A 97 14.54 -9.81 -10.16
C ASP A 97 14.28 -10.98 -11.13
N GLY A 98 14.12 -10.68 -12.42
CA GLY A 98 13.92 -11.66 -13.48
C GLY A 98 12.73 -12.58 -13.24
N GLY A 99 12.89 -13.89 -13.44
CA GLY A 99 11.81 -14.87 -13.28
C GLY A 99 11.35 -15.12 -11.83
N ARG A 100 11.93 -14.43 -10.84
CA ARG A 100 11.55 -14.52 -9.42
C ARG A 100 11.03 -13.17 -8.90
N VAL A 101 10.28 -12.46 -9.73
CA VAL A 101 9.74 -11.14 -9.40
C VAL A 101 8.22 -11.10 -9.55
N GLY A 102 7.63 -10.13 -8.89
CA GLY A 102 6.21 -9.78 -8.96
C GLY A 102 6.06 -8.40 -8.32
N ILE A 103 4.86 -7.82 -8.44
CA ILE A 103 4.60 -6.48 -7.90
C ILE A 103 4.94 -6.45 -6.41
N GLU A 104 5.78 -5.51 -6.00
CA GLU A 104 6.41 -5.51 -4.68
C GLU A 104 5.40 -5.60 -3.53
N HIS A 105 4.28 -4.89 -3.65
CA HIS A 105 3.21 -4.86 -2.65
C HIS A 105 2.41 -6.16 -2.52
N ALA A 106 2.37 -6.98 -3.57
CA ALA A 106 1.79 -8.31 -3.52
C ALA A 106 2.82 -9.35 -3.06
N LEU A 107 4.04 -9.24 -3.60
CA LEU A 107 5.12 -10.19 -3.39
C LEU A 107 5.55 -10.28 -1.92
N LEU A 108 5.77 -9.15 -1.24
CA LEU A 108 6.33 -9.15 0.11
C LEU A 108 5.42 -9.85 1.15
N PRO A 109 4.09 -9.61 1.17
CA PRO A 109 3.15 -10.39 1.98
C PRO A 109 3.13 -11.88 1.63
N GLU A 110 3.12 -12.24 0.34
CA GLU A 110 3.10 -13.65 -0.11
C GLU A 110 4.36 -14.41 0.34
N GLN A 111 5.51 -13.74 0.29
CA GLN A 111 6.79 -14.29 0.75
C GLN A 111 6.96 -14.23 2.28
N LYS A 112 5.94 -13.78 3.03
CA LYS A 112 5.96 -13.62 4.50
C LYS A 112 7.08 -12.72 5.00
N ILE A 113 7.47 -11.74 4.20
CA ILE A 113 8.50 -10.74 4.55
C ILE A 113 7.86 -9.65 5.39
N VAL A 114 6.69 -9.17 4.97
CA VAL A 114 5.90 -8.22 5.74
C VAL A 114 4.89 -8.97 6.61
N LEU A 115 4.91 -8.66 7.90
CA LEU A 115 4.13 -9.32 8.94
C LEU A 115 3.30 -8.31 9.74
N PRO A 116 2.20 -8.76 10.38
CA PRO A 116 1.36 -7.91 11.21
C PRO A 116 2.14 -7.17 12.30
N GLY A 117 1.83 -5.87 12.48
CA GLY A 117 2.39 -5.04 13.55
C GLY A 117 3.82 -4.57 13.33
N GLN A 118 4.38 -4.75 12.13
CA GLN A 118 5.68 -4.20 11.74
C GLN A 118 5.61 -2.70 11.38
N VAL A 119 6.76 -2.03 11.40
CA VAL A 119 6.98 -0.75 10.71
C VAL A 119 7.69 -0.99 9.39
N VAL A 120 7.01 -0.71 8.27
CA VAL A 120 7.52 -0.89 6.91
C VAL A 120 7.69 0.46 6.23
N ILE A 121 8.89 0.74 5.77
CA ILE A 121 9.21 1.97 5.04
C ILE A 121 9.60 1.58 3.63
N GLY A 122 8.94 2.15 2.64
CA GLY A 122 9.20 1.84 1.24
C GLY A 122 9.47 3.10 0.43
N ALA A 123 10.40 3.00 -0.52
CA ALA A 123 10.60 4.04 -1.53
C ALA A 123 9.59 3.90 -2.68
N ASP A 124 8.32 3.74 -2.31
CA ASP A 124 7.15 3.73 -3.19
C ASP A 124 5.92 4.28 -2.43
N SER A 125 5.13 5.09 -3.11
CA SER A 125 3.93 5.75 -2.59
C SER A 125 2.88 4.78 -2.01
N HIS A 126 2.69 3.62 -2.63
CA HIS A 126 1.67 2.63 -2.31
C HIS A 126 2.14 1.60 -1.28
N THR A 127 3.29 1.81 -0.64
CA THR A 127 3.75 1.02 0.51
C THR A 127 2.69 0.92 1.63
N CYS A 128 1.77 1.89 1.71
CA CYS A 128 0.61 1.86 2.60
C CYS A 128 -0.29 0.61 2.44
N THR A 129 -0.19 -0.13 1.32
CA THR A 129 -0.84 -1.42 1.08
C THR A 129 -0.71 -2.39 2.26
N TYR A 130 0.47 -2.45 2.90
CA TYR A 130 0.74 -3.39 3.99
C TYR A 130 -0.06 -3.12 5.27
N GLY A 131 -0.72 -1.96 5.36
CA GLY A 131 -1.68 -1.63 6.39
C GLY A 131 -2.82 -2.65 6.53
N ALA A 132 -3.15 -3.37 5.46
CA ALA A 132 -4.14 -4.45 5.48
C ALA A 132 -3.79 -5.59 6.45
N LEU A 133 -2.50 -5.76 6.77
CA LEU A 133 -2.01 -6.76 7.73
C LEU A 133 -2.00 -6.24 9.18
N GLY A 134 -2.32 -4.97 9.41
CA GLY A 134 -2.13 -4.28 10.69
C GLY A 134 -0.70 -3.80 10.93
N ALA A 135 0.10 -3.65 9.87
CA ALA A 135 1.41 -3.01 9.92
C ALA A 135 1.28 -1.49 9.73
N PHE A 136 2.15 -0.70 10.33
CA PHE A 136 2.32 0.69 9.92
C PHE A 136 3.23 0.72 8.70
N ALA A 137 2.73 1.25 7.58
CA ALA A 137 3.49 1.26 6.33
C ALA A 137 3.30 2.58 5.58
N THR A 138 4.39 3.18 5.12
CA THR A 138 4.35 4.48 4.41
C THR A 138 5.43 4.53 3.33
N GLY A 139 5.10 5.23 2.24
CA GLY A 139 6.06 5.66 1.24
C GLY A 139 6.96 6.79 1.75
N VAL A 140 8.21 6.82 1.29
CA VAL A 140 9.19 7.89 1.52
C VAL A 140 10.07 8.10 0.27
N GLY A 141 10.88 9.16 0.25
CA GLY A 141 11.81 9.41 -0.85
C GLY A 141 13.11 8.60 -0.77
N SER A 142 13.90 8.61 -1.84
CA SER A 142 15.19 7.91 -1.91
C SER A 142 16.22 8.40 -0.88
N THR A 143 16.11 9.64 -0.40
CA THR A 143 16.96 10.16 0.69
C THR A 143 16.60 9.51 2.02
N ASP A 144 15.32 9.41 2.36
CA ASP A 144 14.88 8.82 3.62
C ASP A 144 15.18 7.31 3.65
N ILE A 145 14.95 6.60 2.55
CA ILE A 145 15.25 5.16 2.51
C ILE A 145 16.76 4.89 2.64
N SER A 146 17.62 5.77 2.12
CA SER A 146 19.07 5.61 2.28
C SER A 146 19.50 5.83 3.74
N VAL A 147 18.86 6.76 4.46
CA VAL A 147 19.04 6.94 5.92
C VAL A 147 18.55 5.70 6.67
N VAL A 148 17.43 5.09 6.27
CA VAL A 148 16.97 3.81 6.85
C VAL A 148 17.98 2.71 6.58
N TRP A 149 18.55 2.62 5.38
CA TRP A 149 19.59 1.65 5.07
C TRP A 149 20.85 1.86 5.92
N ALA A 150 21.21 3.11 6.24
CA ALA A 150 22.34 3.42 7.10
C ALA A 150 22.08 3.09 8.57
N THR A 151 20.88 3.38 9.08
CA THR A 151 20.63 3.43 10.53
C THR A 151 19.66 2.39 11.05
N GLY A 152 18.82 1.81 10.18
CA GLY A 152 17.69 0.96 10.57
C GLY A 152 16.53 1.72 11.23
N LYS A 153 16.52 3.06 11.12
CA LYS A 153 15.55 3.93 11.78
C LYS A 153 15.04 5.02 10.85
N ILE A 154 13.89 5.60 11.20
CA ILE A 154 13.31 6.73 10.49
C ILE A 154 12.68 7.76 11.44
N TRP A 155 12.75 9.03 11.06
CA TRP A 155 12.01 10.10 11.72
C TRP A 155 10.60 10.21 11.13
N LEU A 156 9.60 10.21 11.99
CA LEU A 156 8.19 10.33 11.59
C LEU A 156 7.49 11.34 12.49
N LYS A 157 6.60 12.14 11.90
CA LYS A 157 5.53 12.80 12.66
C LYS A 157 4.39 11.79 12.82
N VAL A 158 4.01 11.49 14.05
CA VAL A 158 2.90 10.57 14.33
C VAL A 158 1.61 11.16 13.72
N PRO A 159 0.93 10.44 12.81
CA PRO A 159 -0.28 10.95 12.18
C PRO A 159 -1.45 10.96 13.17
N ALA A 160 -2.35 11.93 13.03
CA ALA A 160 -3.71 11.80 13.55
C ALA A 160 -4.46 10.72 12.75
N ALA A 161 -5.62 10.25 13.22
CA ALA A 161 -6.37 9.20 12.54
C ALA A 161 -7.81 9.63 12.24
N VAL A 162 -8.31 9.21 11.08
CA VAL A 162 -9.74 9.26 10.74
C VAL A 162 -10.24 7.83 10.66
N LYS A 163 -11.35 7.54 11.35
CA LYS A 163 -11.97 6.23 11.38
C LYS A 163 -13.05 6.13 10.30
N PHE A 164 -13.00 5.08 9.49
CA PHE A 164 -14.01 4.79 8.47
C PHE A 164 -14.71 3.48 8.84
N VAL A 165 -16.00 3.57 9.20
CA VAL A 165 -16.80 2.44 9.69
C VAL A 165 -17.73 1.95 8.59
N TYR A 166 -17.44 0.79 8.00
CA TYR A 166 -18.24 0.20 6.92
C TYR A 166 -19.24 -0.82 7.48
N SER A 167 -20.52 -0.55 7.27
CA SER A 167 -21.64 -1.37 7.74
C SER A 167 -22.68 -1.58 6.63
N GLY A 168 -23.62 -2.50 6.86
CA GLY A 168 -24.64 -2.86 5.87
C GLY A 168 -24.25 -4.05 4.99
N ARG A 169 -25.04 -4.29 3.94
CA ARG A 169 -24.84 -5.41 3.01
C ARG A 169 -24.37 -4.88 1.65
N ARG A 170 -23.23 -5.38 1.18
CA ARG A 170 -22.66 -5.00 -0.12
C ARG A 170 -23.62 -5.35 -1.26
N ASN A 171 -23.81 -4.41 -2.18
CA ASN A 171 -24.52 -4.66 -3.44
C ASN A 171 -23.75 -5.64 -4.33
N LYS A 172 -24.45 -6.21 -5.31
CA LYS A 172 -23.83 -7.08 -6.31
C LYS A 172 -22.71 -6.32 -7.03
N TRP A 173 -21.56 -6.96 -7.19
CA TRP A 173 -20.36 -6.41 -7.84
C TRP A 173 -19.68 -5.25 -7.10
N VAL A 174 -20.01 -5.02 -5.83
CA VAL A 174 -19.31 -4.05 -4.98
C VAL A 174 -18.25 -4.75 -4.14
N TYR A 175 -17.00 -4.37 -4.35
CA TYR A 175 -15.80 -4.91 -3.72
C TYR A 175 -15.00 -3.81 -3.02
N GLY A 176 -13.89 -4.16 -2.36
CA GLY A 176 -12.99 -3.22 -1.71
C GLY A 176 -12.57 -2.03 -2.60
N LYS A 177 -12.42 -2.26 -3.92
CA LYS A 177 -12.16 -1.20 -4.91
C LYS A 177 -13.25 -0.13 -4.92
N ASP A 178 -14.51 -0.54 -4.95
CA ASP A 178 -15.65 0.36 -5.00
C ASP A 178 -15.80 1.11 -3.68
N LEU A 179 -15.56 0.44 -2.55
CA LEU A 179 -15.63 1.05 -1.22
C LEU A 179 -14.57 2.15 -1.04
N ILE A 180 -13.32 1.89 -1.46
CA ILE A 180 -12.25 2.89 -1.32
C ILE A 180 -12.40 4.02 -2.35
N LEU A 181 -12.80 3.73 -3.59
CA LEU A 181 -13.10 4.76 -4.59
C LEU A 181 -14.23 5.67 -4.13
N TRP A 182 -15.32 5.11 -3.61
CA TRP A 182 -16.43 5.90 -3.05
C TRP A 182 -15.94 6.80 -1.92
N THR A 183 -15.11 6.27 -1.03
CA THR A 183 -14.56 7.01 0.11
C THR A 183 -13.67 8.17 -0.35
N ILE A 184 -12.73 7.92 -1.27
CA ILE A 184 -11.88 8.96 -1.87
C ILE A 184 -12.74 9.99 -2.62
N GLY A 185 -13.81 9.56 -3.29
CA GLY A 185 -14.77 10.45 -3.94
C GLY A 185 -15.49 11.39 -2.97
N LYS A 186 -15.69 10.97 -1.71
CA LYS A 186 -16.29 11.80 -0.67
C LYS A 186 -15.31 12.73 0.03
N ILE A 187 -14.09 12.26 0.30
CA ILE A 187 -13.11 13.04 1.07
C ILE A 187 -12.19 13.88 0.18
N GLY A 188 -12.11 13.59 -1.12
CA GLY A 188 -11.17 14.25 -2.04
C GLY A 188 -9.75 13.68 -1.94
N VAL A 189 -8.81 14.27 -2.69
CA VAL A 189 -7.40 13.81 -2.70
C VAL A 189 -6.59 14.25 -1.48
N ASP A 190 -7.10 15.23 -0.72
CA ASP A 190 -6.44 15.77 0.49
C ASP A 190 -7.24 15.52 1.77
N GLY A 191 -8.37 14.79 1.69
CA GLY A 191 -9.29 14.62 2.82
C GLY A 191 -8.69 13.91 4.04
N ALA A 192 -7.63 13.12 3.81
CA ALA A 192 -6.86 12.44 4.84
C ALA A 192 -5.39 12.91 4.88
N ASN A 193 -5.07 14.12 4.37
CA ASN A 193 -3.69 14.61 4.31
C ASN A 193 -2.95 14.49 5.66
N TYR A 194 -1.82 13.78 5.68
CA TYR A 194 -1.00 13.46 6.87
C TYR A 194 -1.73 12.69 7.99
N LYS A 195 -2.87 12.06 7.70
CA LYS A 195 -3.64 11.25 8.64
C LYS A 195 -3.52 9.76 8.31
N THR A 196 -3.77 8.91 9.30
CA THR A 196 -4.07 7.50 9.09
C THR A 196 -5.53 7.33 8.71
N MET A 197 -5.80 6.59 7.64
CA MET A 197 -7.14 6.06 7.35
C MET A 197 -7.29 4.71 8.05
N GLU A 198 -8.03 4.67 9.15
CA GLU A 198 -8.30 3.43 9.90
C GLU A 198 -9.64 2.85 9.46
N PHE A 199 -9.60 1.73 8.74
CA PHE A 199 -10.79 1.09 8.20
C PHE A 199 -11.31 0.01 9.17
N THR A 200 -12.59 0.09 9.52
CA THR A 200 -13.22 -0.84 10.47
C THR A 200 -14.70 -1.09 10.15
N GLY A 201 -15.37 -1.88 10.97
CA GLY A 201 -16.79 -2.22 10.85
C GLY A 201 -17.03 -3.63 10.31
N PRO A 202 -18.27 -4.15 10.41
CA PRO A 202 -18.61 -5.54 10.09
C PRO A 202 -18.23 -5.95 8.66
N VAL A 203 -18.30 -5.01 7.71
CA VAL A 203 -17.92 -5.26 6.32
C VAL A 203 -16.42 -5.54 6.21
N ILE A 204 -15.59 -4.74 6.89
CA ILE A 204 -14.12 -4.92 6.91
C ILE A 204 -13.74 -6.20 7.63
N GLU A 205 -14.40 -6.51 8.76
CA GLU A 205 -14.09 -7.71 9.55
C GLU A 205 -14.32 -9.01 8.76
N SER A 206 -15.34 -9.06 7.91
CA SER A 206 -15.65 -10.20 7.03
C SER A 206 -14.97 -10.15 5.65
N MET A 207 -14.25 -9.05 5.34
CA MET A 207 -13.62 -8.84 4.04
C MET A 207 -12.40 -9.75 3.84
N PRO A 208 -12.24 -10.38 2.66
CA PRO A 208 -11.05 -11.16 2.34
C PRO A 208 -9.81 -10.28 2.16
N MET A 209 -8.62 -10.83 2.43
CA MET A 209 -7.35 -10.09 2.42
C MET A 209 -7.05 -9.32 1.11
N PRO A 210 -7.26 -9.87 -0.11
CA PRO A 210 -7.08 -9.11 -1.35
C PRO A 210 -7.83 -7.78 -1.39
N GLU A 211 -9.09 -7.76 -0.97
CA GLU A 211 -9.90 -6.54 -0.92
C GLU A 211 -9.40 -5.56 0.16
N ARG A 212 -8.88 -6.07 1.28
CA ARG A 212 -8.24 -5.24 2.31
C ARG A 212 -6.97 -4.58 1.78
N PHE A 213 -6.15 -5.32 1.04
CA PHE A 213 -4.97 -4.77 0.36
C PHE A 213 -5.36 -3.66 -0.61
N THR A 214 -6.41 -3.86 -1.42
CA THR A 214 -6.94 -2.81 -2.31
C THR A 214 -7.29 -1.53 -1.57
N MET A 215 -7.98 -1.61 -0.43
CA MET A 215 -8.37 -0.42 0.33
C MET A 215 -7.17 0.32 0.96
N CYS A 216 -6.24 -0.42 1.57
CA CYS A 216 -5.03 0.18 2.16
C CYS A 216 -4.08 0.73 1.10
N ASN A 217 -3.98 0.07 -0.07
CA ASN A 217 -3.19 0.51 -1.21
C ASN A 217 -3.64 1.90 -1.69
N MET A 218 -4.94 2.11 -1.82
CA MET A 218 -5.49 3.37 -2.31
C MET A 218 -5.63 4.47 -1.23
N SER A 219 -5.06 4.29 -0.04
CA SER A 219 -5.17 5.31 1.01
C SER A 219 -4.37 6.57 0.69
N ILE A 220 -3.27 6.43 -0.08
CA ILE A 220 -2.43 7.56 -0.46
C ILE A 220 -3.15 8.51 -1.44
N GLU A 221 -4.13 8.02 -2.20
CA GLU A 221 -4.98 8.78 -3.13
C GLU A 221 -5.96 9.70 -2.42
N GLY A 222 -6.22 9.46 -1.13
CA GLY A 222 -6.93 10.38 -0.24
C GLY A 222 -5.99 11.29 0.56
N GLY A 223 -4.68 11.25 0.29
CA GLY A 223 -3.63 12.02 0.97
C GLY A 223 -3.12 11.38 2.26
N ALA A 224 -3.57 10.16 2.59
CA ALA A 224 -3.24 9.54 3.85
C ALA A 224 -1.76 9.21 3.98
N LYS A 225 -1.23 9.33 5.20
CA LYS A 225 0.10 8.83 5.54
C LYS A 225 0.15 7.31 5.44
N ASN A 226 -0.93 6.64 5.83
CA ASN A 226 -1.13 5.20 5.67
C ASN A 226 -2.62 4.84 5.76
N GLY A 227 -3.02 3.73 5.12
CA GLY A 227 -4.20 2.97 5.50
C GLY A 227 -3.85 1.93 6.56
N ILE A 228 -4.79 1.54 7.42
CA ILE A 228 -4.56 0.42 8.35
C ILE A 228 -5.88 -0.28 8.73
N MET A 229 -5.77 -1.58 8.99
CA MET A 229 -6.87 -2.42 9.49
C MET A 229 -6.43 -3.24 10.70
N GLU A 230 -7.36 -3.49 11.63
CA GLU A 230 -7.11 -4.35 12.77
C GLU A 230 -6.84 -5.80 12.35
N ASN A 231 -5.95 -6.45 13.10
CA ASN A 231 -5.69 -7.88 12.99
C ASN A 231 -5.91 -8.53 14.37
N ARG A 232 -7.20 -8.79 14.67
CA ARG A 232 -7.64 -9.35 15.95
C ARG A 232 -6.97 -10.69 16.28
N ALA A 233 -6.73 -11.53 15.28
CA ALA A 233 -6.05 -12.82 15.44
C ALA A 233 -4.58 -12.69 15.93
N LYS A 234 -3.99 -11.49 15.78
CA LYS A 234 -2.65 -11.16 16.29
C LYS A 234 -2.67 -10.17 17.46
N GLY A 235 -3.85 -9.89 18.02
CA GLY A 235 -4.01 -8.92 19.11
C GLY A 235 -3.77 -7.46 18.69
N LEU A 236 -3.76 -7.17 17.40
CA LEU A 236 -3.54 -5.83 16.86
C LEU A 236 -4.86 -5.11 16.72
N THR A 237 -5.23 -4.35 17.76
CA THR A 237 -6.48 -3.60 17.87
C THR A 237 -6.21 -2.23 18.47
N SER A 238 -7.00 -1.24 18.07
CA SER A 238 -7.06 0.07 18.70
C SER A 238 -7.62 -0.06 20.12
N ASP A 239 -7.30 0.88 21.01
CA ASP A 239 -7.97 0.93 22.32
C ASP A 239 -9.46 1.24 22.13
N ARG A 240 -10.30 0.73 23.03
CA ARG A 240 -11.76 0.91 22.95
C ARG A 240 -12.16 2.40 22.97
N ASP A 241 -11.38 3.20 23.68
CA ASP A 241 -11.54 4.64 23.85
C ASP A 241 -10.49 5.45 23.06
N ALA A 242 -9.86 4.86 22.04
CA ALA A 242 -8.94 5.56 21.15
C ALA A 242 -9.57 6.82 20.54
N GLU A 243 -8.78 7.90 20.44
CA GLU A 243 -9.24 9.19 19.92
C GLU A 243 -8.95 9.32 18.43
N TYR A 244 -9.94 9.82 17.68
CA TYR A 244 -9.88 10.02 16.23
C TYR A 244 -10.27 11.46 15.93
N GLU A 245 -9.62 12.07 14.93
CA GLU A 245 -9.93 13.43 14.48
C GLU A 245 -11.30 13.49 13.79
N GLY A 246 -11.73 12.38 13.20
CA GLY A 246 -13.05 12.24 12.61
C GLY A 246 -13.47 10.79 12.50
N VAL A 247 -14.79 10.57 12.46
CA VAL A 247 -15.40 9.27 12.22
C VAL A 247 -16.37 9.42 11.05
N MET A 248 -16.22 8.59 10.03
CA MET A 248 -17.12 8.52 8.89
C MET A 248 -17.82 7.16 8.89
N GLU A 249 -19.13 7.18 9.12
CA GLU A 249 -19.96 5.98 9.03
C GLU A 249 -20.47 5.81 7.59
N ILE A 250 -20.29 4.61 7.04
CA ILE A 250 -20.55 4.29 5.64
C ILE A 250 -21.50 3.10 5.57
N ASP A 251 -22.69 3.35 5.04
CA ASP A 251 -23.65 2.31 4.66
C ASP A 251 -23.34 1.82 3.25
N VAL A 252 -22.75 0.62 3.15
CA VAL A 252 -22.31 0.04 1.87
C VAL A 252 -23.49 -0.39 0.98
N GLY A 253 -24.70 -0.46 1.52
CA GLY A 253 -25.91 -0.74 0.74
C GLY A 253 -26.28 0.39 -0.23
N LYS A 254 -25.73 1.60 -0.02
CA LYS A 254 -25.91 2.77 -0.88
C LYS A 254 -24.84 2.92 -1.96
N ILE A 255 -23.85 2.02 -1.99
CA ILE A 255 -22.74 2.07 -2.93
C ILE A 255 -23.06 1.12 -4.09
N GLU A 256 -22.98 1.63 -5.31
CA GLU A 256 -22.97 0.83 -6.54
C GLU A 256 -21.52 0.69 -7.06
N PRO A 257 -21.24 -0.15 -8.07
CA PRO A 257 -19.90 -0.23 -8.64
C PRO A 257 -19.38 1.16 -9.04
N GLN A 258 -18.14 1.46 -8.70
CA GLN A 258 -17.55 2.79 -8.84
C GLN A 258 -16.48 2.82 -9.93
N VAL A 259 -16.38 3.95 -10.62
CA VAL A 259 -15.31 4.26 -11.57
C VAL A 259 -14.78 5.66 -11.29
N ALA A 260 -13.46 5.81 -11.22
CA ALA A 260 -12.83 7.14 -11.14
C ALA A 260 -12.70 7.74 -12.54
N PHE A 261 -13.32 8.90 -12.76
CA PHE A 261 -13.28 9.61 -14.04
C PHE A 261 -12.00 10.42 -14.19
N PRO A 262 -11.54 10.69 -15.42
CA PRO A 262 -10.35 11.49 -15.63
C PRO A 262 -10.43 12.91 -15.03
N HIS A 263 -9.37 13.47 -14.47
CA HIS A 263 -8.00 12.94 -14.37
C HIS A 263 -7.59 12.68 -12.91
N LEU A 264 -8.55 12.50 -12.00
CA LEU A 264 -8.27 12.38 -10.55
C LEU A 264 -8.99 11.18 -9.93
N PRO A 265 -8.35 10.43 -9.02
CA PRO A 265 -8.97 9.33 -8.29
C PRO A 265 -10.24 9.74 -7.53
N SER A 266 -10.29 10.97 -7.03
CA SER A 266 -11.45 11.54 -6.31
C SER A 266 -12.65 11.85 -7.20
N LYS A 267 -12.53 11.80 -8.53
CA LYS A 267 -13.69 11.87 -9.43
C LYS A 267 -14.39 10.51 -9.53
N SER A 268 -14.51 9.80 -8.41
CA SER A 268 -15.25 8.54 -8.32
C SER A 268 -16.74 8.80 -8.52
N ARG A 269 -17.33 8.07 -9.45
CA ARG A 269 -18.76 8.13 -9.74
C ARG A 269 -19.35 6.72 -9.85
N PRO A 270 -20.65 6.59 -9.55
CA PRO A 270 -21.50 5.47 -9.97
C PRO A 270 -21.20 5.03 -11.42
N VAL A 271 -20.98 3.74 -11.68
CA VAL A 271 -20.76 3.21 -13.04
C VAL A 271 -21.96 3.48 -13.96
N SER A 272 -23.15 3.63 -13.39
CA SER A 272 -24.36 4.03 -14.13
C SER A 272 -24.24 5.40 -14.81
N GLU A 273 -23.34 6.28 -14.34
CA GLU A 273 -23.05 7.58 -14.97
C GLU A 273 -22.01 7.49 -16.10
N ALA A 274 -21.45 6.31 -16.37
CA ALA A 274 -20.45 6.10 -17.43
C ALA A 274 -21.04 5.79 -18.80
N ASP A 275 -22.34 6.04 -19.01
CA ASP A 275 -23.02 5.76 -20.27
C ASP A 275 -22.45 6.61 -21.42
N GLY A 276 -22.44 6.04 -22.63
CA GLY A 276 -21.88 6.67 -23.83
C GLY A 276 -20.34 6.75 -23.88
N ILE A 277 -19.63 6.25 -22.87
CA ILE A 277 -18.15 6.22 -22.88
C ILE A 277 -17.66 4.97 -23.62
N SER A 278 -16.94 5.18 -24.72
CA SER A 278 -16.16 4.13 -25.37
C SER A 278 -14.77 4.01 -24.76
N ILE A 279 -14.25 2.78 -24.66
CA ILE A 279 -12.86 2.50 -24.28
C ILE A 279 -12.14 1.82 -25.45
N ASP A 280 -10.85 2.10 -25.60
CA ASP A 280 -9.98 1.44 -26.58
C ASP A 280 -9.11 0.35 -25.93
N GLN A 281 -8.92 0.42 -24.60
CA GLN A 281 -8.10 -0.52 -23.85
C GLN A 281 -8.70 -0.79 -22.47
N ALA A 282 -8.64 -2.05 -22.04
CA ALA A 282 -8.93 -2.48 -20.68
C ALA A 282 -7.71 -3.21 -20.11
N VAL A 283 -7.27 -2.81 -18.92
CA VAL A 283 -6.16 -3.44 -18.20
C VAL A 283 -6.70 -4.05 -16.92
N ILE A 284 -6.43 -5.34 -16.71
CA ILE A 284 -6.78 -6.10 -15.51
C ILE A 284 -5.47 -6.63 -14.93
N GLY A 285 -5.20 -6.36 -13.66
CA GLY A 285 -3.91 -6.66 -13.04
C GLY A 285 -3.09 -5.39 -12.80
N SER A 286 -2.85 -5.10 -11.53
CA SER A 286 -2.05 -3.97 -11.01
C SER A 286 -1.68 -4.23 -9.55
N CYS A 287 -0.93 -3.32 -8.92
CA CYS A 287 -0.64 -3.39 -7.49
C CYS A 287 -1.89 -3.33 -6.60
N THR A 288 -2.94 -2.63 -7.05
CA THR A 288 -4.21 -2.51 -6.33
C THR A 288 -5.08 -3.76 -6.47
N ASN A 289 -5.18 -4.28 -7.70
CA ASN A 289 -6.03 -5.42 -8.08
C ASN A 289 -5.32 -6.28 -9.12
N GLY A 290 -4.76 -7.39 -8.66
CA GLY A 290 -4.08 -8.41 -9.47
C GLY A 290 -4.03 -9.76 -8.76
N TRP A 291 -4.79 -9.92 -7.69
CA TRP A 291 -4.83 -11.15 -6.91
C TRP A 291 -5.62 -12.21 -7.66
N LEU A 292 -5.39 -13.49 -7.31
CA LEU A 292 -6.15 -14.60 -7.92
C LEU A 292 -7.67 -14.44 -7.80
N SER A 293 -8.16 -13.82 -6.72
CA SER A 293 -9.59 -13.50 -6.57
C SER A 293 -10.10 -12.51 -7.63
N ASP A 294 -9.30 -11.50 -7.95
CA ASP A 294 -9.63 -10.49 -8.95
C ASP A 294 -9.68 -11.12 -10.34
N LEU A 295 -8.67 -11.93 -10.67
CA LEU A 295 -8.61 -12.66 -11.94
C LEU A 295 -9.77 -13.66 -12.09
N ARG A 296 -10.21 -14.31 -11.00
CA ARG A 296 -11.40 -15.18 -11.01
C ARG A 296 -12.68 -14.41 -11.28
N ILE A 297 -12.83 -13.20 -10.73
CA ILE A 297 -13.99 -12.33 -11.02
C ILE A 297 -13.99 -11.93 -12.49
N ALA A 298 -12.85 -11.46 -13.01
CA ALA A 298 -12.69 -11.10 -14.41
C ALA A 298 -13.00 -12.28 -15.35
N ALA A 299 -12.41 -13.46 -15.07
CA ALA A 299 -12.63 -14.68 -15.84
C ALA A 299 -14.10 -15.11 -15.83
N LYS A 300 -14.80 -14.96 -14.69
CA LYS A 300 -16.25 -15.25 -14.60
C LYS A 300 -17.07 -14.32 -15.51
N ILE A 301 -16.73 -13.05 -15.58
CA ILE A 301 -17.42 -12.06 -16.43
C ILE A 301 -17.15 -12.33 -17.92
N LEU A 302 -15.92 -12.74 -18.25
CA LEU A 302 -15.45 -13.01 -19.62
C LEU A 302 -15.77 -14.42 -20.13
N LYS A 303 -16.19 -15.35 -19.26
CA LYS A 303 -16.42 -16.76 -19.63
C LYS A 303 -17.42 -16.87 -20.79
N GLY A 304 -17.00 -17.53 -21.87
CA GLY A 304 -17.80 -17.73 -23.08
C GLY A 304 -17.94 -16.48 -23.95
N LYS A 305 -17.22 -15.39 -23.63
CA LYS A 305 -17.23 -14.13 -24.38
C LYS A 305 -15.86 -13.86 -24.98
N LYS A 306 -15.83 -12.95 -25.95
CA LYS A 306 -14.59 -12.36 -26.49
C LYS A 306 -14.60 -10.87 -26.18
N ALA A 307 -13.42 -10.29 -25.99
CA ALA A 307 -13.30 -8.84 -25.96
C ALA A 307 -13.83 -8.26 -27.28
N HIS A 308 -14.44 -7.07 -27.22
CA HIS A 308 -14.90 -6.39 -28.41
C HIS A 308 -13.72 -6.15 -29.37
N PRO A 309 -13.85 -6.31 -30.71
CA PRO A 309 -12.71 -6.24 -31.64
C PRO A 309 -11.89 -4.95 -31.61
N ARG A 310 -12.51 -3.83 -31.20
CA ARG A 310 -11.85 -2.52 -31.03
C ARG A 310 -11.15 -2.32 -29.69
N VAL A 311 -11.35 -3.22 -28.72
CA VAL A 311 -10.83 -3.07 -27.36
C VAL A 311 -9.64 -4.00 -27.17
N ARG A 312 -8.48 -3.43 -26.90
CA ARG A 312 -7.31 -4.19 -26.44
C ARG A 312 -7.50 -4.58 -24.98
N LEU A 313 -7.70 -5.87 -24.72
CA LEU A 313 -7.74 -6.41 -23.35
C LEU A 313 -6.35 -6.92 -22.96
N LEU A 314 -5.81 -6.38 -21.87
CA LEU A 314 -4.55 -6.81 -21.26
C LEU A 314 -4.84 -7.39 -19.88
N VAL A 315 -4.33 -8.58 -19.61
CA VAL A 315 -4.40 -9.23 -18.30
C VAL A 315 -2.97 -9.53 -17.85
N PHE A 316 -2.58 -8.97 -16.71
CA PHE A 316 -1.28 -9.12 -16.09
C PHE A 316 -1.39 -10.02 -14.84
#